data_AF-A0A1V4AS28-F1
#
_entry.id   AF-A0A1V4AS28-F1
#
_cell.length_a   1.000
_cell.length_b   1.000
_cell.length_c   1.000
_cell.angle_alpha   90.00
_cell.angle_beta   90.00
_cell.angle_gamma   90.00
#
_symmetry.space_group_name_H-M   'P 1'
#
loop_
_entity.id
_entity.type
_entity.pdbx_description
1 polymer ?
#
loop_
_entity_poly.entity_id
_entity_poly.type
_entity_poly.pdbx_seq_one_letter_code
_entity_poly.pdbx_strand_id
1 'polypeptide(L)'
;MTIETLLQQGIDLTRQGKLHQALVYFEKMLDIYPEEARVLFNAAVVVDLLGQRNQTIDLLYRSINADPTFANPHFYLGQLHLKAGRFTEAYQSFRDTITRDVEFSAAYEGIKIISSALGHSEAGDKADIVFYTGGVPFHGRTIEERGLGGSESALVYIARALAANGRRIRVFCNCDKPGDYDGVYYGNLIDFHIYRQQHSLPVFISSRSVRPFKTALKAQTRILWIHDHTNVLFLEGENPIHFPIDCIFAISQWQMNEWSRHFKIPNNRFYLTRNGVDITIFKPGEKRNLNRFVYMSRPNRGLDILLRLFPHIRQRLPDAELHIYTYQLSGDRLENQINRLAQQPGVYMRGSLPKETLAKDLSVAGLMLYPCTFYETSCIAAIEAQASGTPVIASTLAALSETVTDGVSGYLIPGDPHTSEFAHRFVETVVTLVRDDEMWQRLSYGALQRTELLYDWNIIAKNWLEKIQRLTGKKNNNL
;
A
#
# COMPACT_ATOMS: atom_id res chain seq x y z
N MET A 1 30.42 29.89 23.67
CA MET A 1 28.99 30.02 23.30
C MET A 1 28.62 28.82 22.46
N THR A 2 27.45 28.22 22.68
CA THR A 2 26.99 27.12 21.82
C THR A 2 26.55 27.68 20.46
N ILE A 3 26.50 26.81 19.45
CA ILE A 3 26.02 27.19 18.11
C ILE A 3 24.58 27.72 18.16
N GLU A 4 23.73 27.21 19.07
CA GLU A 4 22.38 27.74 19.28
C GLU A 4 22.40 29.19 19.77
N THR A 5 23.33 29.54 20.67
CA THR A 5 23.42 30.90 21.21
C THR A 5 23.86 31.89 20.12
N LEU A 6 24.80 31.45 19.28
CA LEU A 6 25.27 32.24 18.14
C LEU A 6 24.16 32.41 17.10
N LEU A 7 23.44 31.33 16.74
CA LEU A 7 22.28 31.38 15.85
C LEU A 7 21.23 32.37 16.34
N GLN A 8 20.88 32.33 17.63
CA GLN A 8 19.89 33.23 18.20
C GLN A 8 20.31 34.70 18.07
N GLN A 9 21.58 35.01 18.32
CA GLN A 9 22.11 36.37 18.17
C GLN A 9 22.02 36.88 16.72
N GLY A 10 22.37 36.04 15.73
CA GLY A 10 22.24 36.38 14.32
C GLY A 10 20.78 36.60 13.90
N ILE A 11 19.87 35.78 14.40
CA ILE A 11 18.42 35.93 14.20
C ILE A 11 17.91 37.24 14.80
N ASP A 12 18.37 37.62 15.99
CA ASP A 12 17.95 38.85 16.65
C ASP A 12 18.46 40.10 15.93
N LEU A 13 19.69 40.07 15.39
CA LEU A 13 20.19 41.14 14.51
C LEU A 13 19.32 41.29 13.26
N THR A 14 18.89 40.16 12.67
CA THR A 14 18.01 40.15 11.51
C THR A 14 16.64 40.74 11.84
N ARG A 15 16.03 40.36 12.97
CA ARG A 15 14.74 40.89 13.46
C ARG A 15 14.79 42.39 13.77
N GLN A 16 15.94 42.89 14.21
CA GLN A 16 16.18 44.33 14.43
C GLN A 16 16.39 45.13 13.13
N GLY A 17 16.37 44.48 11.96
CA GLY A 17 16.62 45.13 10.67
C GLY A 17 18.10 45.45 10.41
N LYS A 18 19.02 44.97 11.26
CA LYS A 18 20.46 45.21 11.13
C LYS A 18 21.10 44.24 10.13
N LEU A 19 20.59 44.24 8.89
CA LEU A 19 20.86 43.19 7.90
C LEU A 19 22.34 43.03 7.54
N HIS A 20 23.07 44.13 7.34
CA HIS A 20 24.52 44.05 7.06
C HIS A 20 25.33 43.48 8.24
N GLN A 21 24.94 43.80 9.47
CA GLN A 21 25.59 43.23 10.66
C GLN A 21 25.25 41.74 10.81
N ALA A 22 24.00 41.37 10.55
CA ALA A 22 23.57 39.97 10.54
C ALA A 22 24.30 39.16 9.47
N LEU A 23 24.50 39.71 8.27
CA LEU A 23 25.23 39.05 7.19
C LEU A 23 26.68 38.76 7.60
N VAL A 24 27.41 39.79 8.04
CA VAL A 24 28.80 39.63 8.53
C VAL A 24 28.87 38.64 9.69
N TYR A 25 27.84 38.63 10.55
CA TYR A 25 27.76 37.70 11.66
C TYR A 25 27.59 36.26 11.17
N PHE A 26 26.67 36.01 10.24
CA PHE A 26 26.46 34.67 9.66
C PHE A 26 27.63 34.22 8.79
N GLU A 27 28.33 35.11 8.08
CA GLU A 27 29.57 34.80 7.35
C GLU A 27 30.65 34.26 8.29
N LYS A 28 30.87 34.93 9.43
CA LYS A 28 31.78 34.43 10.47
C LYS A 28 31.35 33.09 11.06
N MET A 29 30.04 32.85 11.16
CA MET A 29 29.54 31.54 11.58
C MET A 29 29.81 30.48 10.53
N LEU A 30 29.69 30.79 9.23
CA LEU A 30 29.99 29.88 8.13
C LEU A 30 31.50 29.59 8.00
N ASP A 31 32.37 30.53 8.40
CA ASP A 31 33.82 30.25 8.48
C ASP A 31 34.14 29.14 9.49
N ILE A 32 33.33 29.01 10.55
CA ILE A 32 33.50 28.01 11.61
C ILE A 32 32.68 26.75 11.32
N TYR A 33 31.47 26.92 10.75
CA TYR A 33 30.48 25.87 10.51
C TYR A 33 29.98 25.93 9.05
N PRO A 34 30.83 25.59 8.06
CA PRO A 34 30.54 25.82 6.64
C PRO A 34 29.35 25.03 6.08
N GLU A 35 29.03 23.90 6.71
CA GLU A 35 27.95 22.97 6.33
C GLU A 35 26.87 22.86 7.41
N GLU A 36 26.74 23.85 8.31
CA GLU A 36 25.61 23.86 9.25
C GLU A 36 24.37 24.40 8.54
N ALA A 37 23.41 23.52 8.27
CA ALA A 37 22.21 23.81 7.52
C ALA A 37 21.41 25.00 8.08
N ARG A 38 21.31 25.15 9.40
CA ARG A 38 20.59 26.27 10.03
C ARG A 38 21.30 27.61 9.83
N VAL A 39 22.63 27.64 9.82
CA VAL A 39 23.41 28.87 9.56
C VAL A 39 23.27 29.27 8.10
N LEU A 40 23.43 28.31 7.17
CA LEU A 40 23.24 28.53 5.73
C LEU A 40 21.84 29.08 5.43
N PHE A 41 20.79 28.51 6.04
CA PHE A 41 19.42 28.98 5.88
C PHE A 41 19.23 30.41 6.38
N ASN A 42 19.68 30.73 7.60
CA ASN A 42 19.51 32.08 8.14
C ASN A 42 20.34 33.13 7.37
N ALA A 43 21.54 32.76 6.89
CA ALA A 43 22.31 33.60 5.97
C ALA A 43 21.53 33.87 4.68
N ALA A 44 20.91 32.84 4.09
CA ALA A 44 20.08 32.99 2.89
C ALA A 44 18.92 33.98 3.11
N VAL A 45 18.23 33.91 4.25
CA VAL A 45 17.14 34.86 4.59
C VAL A 45 17.66 36.29 4.62
N VAL A 46 18.82 36.54 5.25
CA VAL A 46 19.42 37.89 5.29
C VAL A 46 19.82 38.38 3.90
N VAL A 47 20.43 37.51 3.10
CA VAL A 47 20.85 37.80 1.72
C VAL A 47 19.64 38.14 0.83
N ASP A 48 18.51 37.47 1.00
CA ASP A 48 17.25 37.76 0.30
C ASP A 48 16.69 39.13 0.69
N LEU A 49 16.69 39.45 2.00
CA LEU A 49 16.27 40.75 2.52
C LEU A 49 17.16 41.91 2.00
N LEU A 50 18.41 41.61 1.63
CA LEU A 50 19.33 42.55 0.97
C LEU A 50 19.15 42.60 -0.56
N GLY A 51 18.19 41.87 -1.12
CA GLY A 51 17.87 41.86 -2.56
C GLY A 51 18.76 40.96 -3.41
N GLN A 52 19.63 40.14 -2.81
CA GLN A 52 20.60 39.30 -3.52
C GLN A 52 20.04 37.91 -3.81
N ARG A 53 19.06 37.86 -4.71
CA ARG A 53 18.24 36.67 -4.94
C ARG A 53 18.99 35.43 -5.46
N ASN A 54 20.00 35.60 -6.31
CA ASN A 54 20.77 34.46 -6.84
C ASN A 54 21.61 33.78 -5.75
N GLN A 55 22.27 34.58 -4.91
CA GLN A 55 23.05 34.09 -3.78
C GLN A 55 22.15 33.45 -2.70
N THR A 56 20.93 33.98 -2.52
CA THR A 56 19.91 33.36 -1.66
C THR A 56 19.63 31.92 -2.09
N ILE A 57 19.36 31.70 -3.38
CA ILE A 57 19.03 30.38 -3.91
C ILE A 57 20.21 29.41 -3.74
N ASP A 58 21.44 29.86 -3.98
CA ASP A 58 22.66 29.06 -3.74
C ASP A 58 22.76 28.61 -2.27
N LEU A 59 22.62 29.54 -1.32
CA LEU A 59 22.68 29.25 0.11
C LEU A 59 21.55 28.30 0.56
N LEU A 60 20.35 28.42 -0.02
CA LEU A 60 19.25 27.49 0.26
C LEU A 60 19.56 26.08 -0.23
N TYR A 61 20.11 25.92 -1.44
CA TYR A 61 20.52 24.59 -1.93
C TYR A 61 21.67 24.00 -1.12
N ARG A 62 22.64 24.82 -0.69
CA ARG A 62 23.70 24.38 0.23
C ARG A 62 23.11 23.92 1.56
N SER A 63 22.13 24.65 2.11
CA SER A 63 21.43 24.26 3.33
C SER A 63 20.71 22.91 3.18
N ILE A 64 20.04 22.67 2.04
CA ILE A 64 19.38 21.40 1.72
C ILE A 64 20.38 20.25 1.59
N ASN A 65 21.54 20.49 0.98
CA ASN A 65 22.58 19.48 0.84
C ASN A 65 23.22 19.13 2.19
N ALA A 66 23.39 20.12 3.06
CA ALA A 66 23.91 19.96 4.40
C ALA A 66 22.96 19.15 5.32
N ASP A 67 21.66 19.42 5.27
CA ASP A 67 20.64 18.64 5.95
C ASP A 67 19.40 18.44 5.07
N PRO A 68 19.29 17.28 4.38
CA PRO A 68 18.15 16.97 3.54
C PRO A 68 16.82 16.84 4.29
N THR A 69 16.83 16.74 5.62
CA THR A 69 15.62 16.63 6.45
C THR A 69 15.10 17.99 6.91
N PHE A 70 15.89 19.06 6.77
CA PHE A 70 15.50 20.39 7.20
C PHE A 70 14.43 21.00 6.28
N ALA A 71 13.22 21.23 6.79
CA ALA A 71 12.08 21.64 5.99
C ALA A 71 12.11 23.13 5.56
N ASN A 72 12.70 24.02 6.38
CA ASN A 72 12.62 25.46 6.19
C ASN A 72 13.22 25.97 4.85
N PRO A 73 14.37 25.46 4.37
CA PRO A 73 14.92 25.90 3.09
C PRO A 73 13.99 25.59 1.91
N HIS A 74 13.34 24.42 1.90
CA HIS A 74 12.33 24.07 0.89
C HIS A 74 11.14 25.02 0.94
N PHE A 75 10.65 25.36 2.13
CA PHE A 75 9.54 26.30 2.27
C PHE A 75 9.90 27.69 1.75
N TYR A 76 11.12 28.15 2.03
CA TYR A 76 11.59 29.45 1.58
C TYR A 76 11.76 29.49 0.05
N LEU A 77 12.34 28.43 -0.55
CA LEU A 77 12.35 28.28 -2.01
C LEU A 77 10.94 28.35 -2.58
N GLY A 78 9.97 27.66 -1.97
CA GLY A 78 8.56 27.72 -2.39
C GLY A 78 7.99 29.13 -2.41
N GLN A 79 8.23 29.92 -1.36
CA GLN A 79 7.83 31.32 -1.31
C GLN A 79 8.52 32.17 -2.39
N LEU A 80 9.81 31.94 -2.63
CA LEU A 80 10.55 32.64 -3.67
C LEU A 80 9.96 32.31 -5.05
N HIS A 81 9.74 31.03 -5.37
CA HIS A 81 9.14 30.61 -6.63
C HIS A 81 7.72 31.17 -6.80
N LEU A 82 6.92 31.18 -5.74
CA LEU A 82 5.57 31.73 -5.73
C LEU A 82 5.56 33.23 -6.07
N LYS A 83 6.41 34.02 -5.41
CA LYS A 83 6.57 35.46 -5.71
C LYS A 83 7.03 35.73 -7.15
N ALA A 84 7.72 34.78 -7.77
CA ALA A 84 8.17 34.88 -9.15
C ALA A 84 7.17 34.35 -10.19
N GLY A 85 5.96 33.94 -9.78
CA GLY A 85 4.96 33.34 -10.67
C GLY A 85 5.32 31.95 -11.19
N ARG A 86 6.38 31.33 -10.64
CA ARG A 86 6.85 29.99 -11.01
C ARG A 86 6.09 28.94 -10.21
N PHE A 87 4.81 28.79 -10.55
CA PHE A 87 3.84 28.01 -9.76
C PHE A 87 4.21 26.53 -9.65
N THR A 88 4.72 25.92 -10.71
CA THR A 88 5.12 24.50 -10.71
C THR A 88 6.27 24.24 -9.74
N GLU A 89 7.32 25.07 -9.78
CA GLU A 89 8.46 24.94 -8.86
C GLU A 89 8.10 25.32 -7.43
N ALA A 90 7.19 26.28 -7.25
CA ALA A 90 6.66 26.63 -5.93
C ALA A 90 5.88 25.47 -5.31
N TYR A 91 5.04 24.81 -6.11
CA TYR A 91 4.26 23.64 -5.69
C TYR A 91 5.19 22.52 -5.24
N GLN A 92 6.20 22.21 -6.06
CA GLN A 92 7.17 21.17 -5.74
C GLN A 92 7.95 21.49 -4.47
N SER A 93 8.38 22.74 -4.29
CA SER A 93 9.09 23.16 -3.07
C SER A 93 8.23 23.05 -1.80
N PHE A 94 6.96 23.45 -1.85
CA PHE A 94 6.05 23.30 -0.70
C PHE A 94 5.71 21.82 -0.43
N ARG A 95 5.58 21.01 -1.49
CA ARG A 95 5.43 19.56 -1.39
C ARG A 95 6.64 18.92 -0.69
N ASP A 96 7.83 19.36 -1.04
CA ASP A 96 9.07 18.92 -0.41
C ASP A 96 9.15 19.33 1.08
N THR A 97 8.63 20.51 1.45
CA THR A 97 8.46 20.92 2.84
C THR A 97 7.57 19.94 3.60
N ILE A 98 6.37 19.66 3.07
CA ILE A 98 5.37 18.78 3.72
C ILE A 98 5.89 17.34 3.88
N THR A 99 6.70 16.88 2.92
CA THR A 99 7.33 15.55 2.98
C THR A 99 8.28 15.41 4.18
N ARG A 100 8.91 16.52 4.59
CA ARG A 100 9.86 16.57 5.71
C ARG A 100 9.20 16.91 7.03
N ASP A 101 8.26 17.84 7.00
CA ASP A 101 7.46 18.25 8.15
C ASP A 101 5.98 18.36 7.75
N VAL A 102 5.23 17.32 8.11
CA VAL A 102 3.80 17.22 7.80
C VAL A 102 2.95 18.26 8.54
N GLU A 103 3.46 18.85 9.62
CA GLU A 103 2.76 19.86 10.43
C GLU A 103 3.10 21.29 9.99
N PHE A 104 3.89 21.47 8.93
CA PHE A 104 4.29 22.79 8.40
C PHE A 104 3.11 23.52 7.73
N SER A 105 2.20 24.08 8.53
CA SER A 105 0.93 24.69 8.09
C SER A 105 1.09 25.70 6.95
N ALA A 106 2.16 26.49 6.96
CA ALA A 106 2.38 27.53 5.97
C ALA A 106 2.66 26.97 4.55
N ALA A 107 3.22 25.76 4.44
CA ALA A 107 3.45 25.12 3.14
C ALA A 107 2.12 24.75 2.46
N TYR A 108 1.13 24.31 3.25
CA TYR A 108 -0.22 24.04 2.75
C TYR A 108 -0.93 25.29 2.25
N GLU A 109 -0.79 26.43 2.95
CA GLU A 109 -1.34 27.71 2.49
C GLU A 109 -0.66 28.15 1.17
N GLY A 110 0.66 27.95 1.06
CA GLY A 110 1.39 28.17 -0.19
C GLY A 110 0.83 27.37 -1.36
N ILE A 111 0.58 26.06 -1.15
CA ILE A 111 -0.04 25.22 -2.19
C ILE A 111 -1.47 25.68 -2.51
N LYS A 112 -2.27 26.04 -1.51
CA LYS A 112 -3.64 26.53 -1.72
C LYS A 112 -3.68 27.77 -2.62
N ILE A 113 -2.76 28.71 -2.41
CA ILE A 113 -2.61 29.90 -3.26
C ILE A 113 -2.26 29.49 -4.69
N ILE A 114 -1.33 28.55 -4.87
CA ILE A 114 -0.93 28.05 -6.19
C ILE A 114 -2.08 27.37 -6.93
N SER A 115 -2.82 26.49 -6.26
CA SER A 115 -3.95 25.79 -6.87
C SER A 115 -5.00 26.78 -7.36
N SER A 116 -5.33 27.81 -6.56
CA SER A 116 -6.23 28.88 -6.95
C SER A 116 -5.73 29.65 -8.19
N ALA A 117 -4.43 29.95 -8.26
CA ALA A 117 -3.82 30.68 -9.37
C ALA A 117 -3.73 29.86 -10.68
N LEU A 118 -3.52 28.55 -10.59
CA LEU A 118 -3.37 27.67 -11.76
C LEU A 118 -4.71 27.21 -12.36
N GLY A 119 -5.85 27.66 -11.83
CA GLY A 119 -7.17 27.16 -12.24
C GLY A 119 -7.33 25.65 -12.03
N HIS A 120 -6.42 25.02 -11.29
CA HIS A 120 -6.61 23.67 -10.79
C HIS A 120 -7.70 23.79 -9.74
N SER A 121 -8.90 23.29 -10.07
CA SER A 121 -10.08 23.36 -9.22
C SER A 121 -9.67 23.16 -7.76
N GLU A 122 -10.03 24.11 -6.90
CA GLU A 122 -9.92 24.01 -5.45
C GLU A 122 -10.23 22.58 -5.01
N ALA A 123 -9.19 21.81 -4.64
CA ALA A 123 -9.25 20.42 -4.20
C ALA A 123 -10.43 19.62 -4.80
N GLY A 124 -10.28 19.21 -6.06
CA GLY A 124 -11.37 18.75 -6.94
C GLY A 124 -12.48 17.91 -6.28
N ASP A 125 -13.71 18.18 -6.72
CA ASP A 125 -15.02 17.60 -6.40
C ASP A 125 -15.21 16.87 -5.05
N LYS A 126 -16.32 17.21 -4.38
CA LYS A 126 -16.79 16.49 -3.19
C LYS A 126 -16.89 14.98 -3.48
N ALA A 127 -16.24 14.18 -2.64
CA ALA A 127 -16.33 12.73 -2.67
C ALA A 127 -17.29 12.23 -1.59
N ASP A 128 -18.00 11.15 -1.91
CA ASP A 128 -18.86 10.45 -0.95
C ASP A 128 -18.01 9.55 -0.04
N ILE A 129 -16.94 8.97 -0.60
CA ILE A 129 -15.97 8.12 0.12
C ILE A 129 -14.55 8.54 -0.26
N VAL A 130 -13.73 8.79 0.75
CA VAL A 130 -12.31 9.12 0.60
C VAL A 130 -11.45 8.01 1.19
N PHE A 131 -10.58 7.44 0.36
CA PHE A 131 -9.56 6.49 0.76
C PHE A 131 -8.22 7.18 1.02
N TYR A 132 -7.49 6.68 2.01
CA TYR A 132 -6.09 7.01 2.24
C TYR A 132 -5.28 5.71 2.32
N THR A 133 -4.16 5.63 1.61
CA THR A 133 -3.20 4.52 1.78
C THR A 133 -1.76 4.98 1.56
N GLY A 134 -0.84 4.48 2.39
CA GLY A 134 0.59 4.52 2.07
C GLY A 134 0.98 3.37 1.13
N GLY A 135 2.28 3.07 1.09
CA GLY A 135 2.81 1.89 0.41
C GLY A 135 3.57 2.20 -0.88
N VAL A 136 3.59 1.24 -1.81
CA VAL A 136 4.27 1.41 -3.09
C VAL A 136 3.53 2.43 -3.97
N PRO A 137 4.22 3.16 -4.86
CA PRO A 137 3.54 4.07 -5.79
C PRO A 137 2.59 3.34 -6.74
N PHE A 138 1.36 3.85 -6.89
CA PHE A 138 0.36 3.35 -7.84
C PHE A 138 -0.69 4.41 -8.17
N HIS A 139 -1.39 4.22 -9.28
CA HIS A 139 -2.55 4.98 -9.72
C HIS A 139 -3.63 4.02 -10.27
N GLY A 140 -4.75 4.58 -10.73
CA GLY A 140 -5.91 3.79 -11.11
C GLY A 140 -5.74 2.78 -12.24
N ARG A 141 -4.65 2.83 -13.03
CA ARG A 141 -4.34 1.86 -14.11
C ARG A 141 -3.13 0.96 -13.84
N THR A 142 -2.55 1.05 -12.64
CA THR A 142 -1.31 0.31 -12.34
C THR A 142 -1.50 -1.21 -12.44
N ILE A 143 -2.71 -1.74 -12.16
CA ILE A 143 -2.97 -3.19 -12.21
C ILE A 143 -2.98 -3.77 -13.65
N GLU A 144 -3.27 -2.93 -14.65
CA GLU A 144 -3.17 -3.25 -16.07
C GLU A 144 -1.74 -3.09 -16.60
N GLU A 145 -0.97 -2.16 -16.04
CA GLU A 145 0.37 -1.82 -16.52
C GLU A 145 1.47 -2.74 -15.95
N ARG A 146 1.34 -3.17 -14.69
CA ARG A 146 2.34 -3.97 -13.99
C ARG A 146 1.75 -4.74 -12.80
N GLY A 147 2.55 -5.64 -12.22
CA GLY A 147 2.16 -6.29 -10.98
C GLY A 147 2.10 -5.30 -9.81
N LEU A 148 1.07 -5.44 -8.98
CA LEU A 148 0.80 -4.57 -7.84
C LEU A 148 0.55 -5.43 -6.57
N GLY A 149 0.91 -4.88 -5.41
CA GLY A 149 0.71 -5.54 -4.12
C GLY A 149 -0.76 -5.81 -3.82
N GLY A 150 -1.06 -6.89 -3.08
CA GLY A 150 -2.43 -7.32 -2.84
C GLY A 150 -3.33 -6.29 -2.17
N SER A 151 -2.80 -5.51 -1.21
CA SER A 151 -3.53 -4.43 -0.56
C SER A 151 -3.87 -3.29 -1.52
N GLU A 152 -2.92 -2.88 -2.34
CA GLU A 152 -3.09 -1.80 -3.31
C GLU A 152 -4.04 -2.25 -4.44
N SER A 153 -3.91 -3.49 -4.92
CA SER A 153 -4.87 -4.09 -5.86
C SER A 153 -6.28 -4.15 -5.29
N ALA A 154 -6.45 -4.60 -4.03
CA ALA A 154 -7.74 -4.64 -3.36
C ALA A 154 -8.38 -3.25 -3.30
N LEU A 155 -7.59 -2.21 -3.02
CA LEU A 155 -8.07 -0.83 -3.00
C LEU A 155 -8.54 -0.37 -4.38
N VAL A 156 -7.76 -0.63 -5.44
CA VAL A 156 -8.16 -0.29 -6.81
C VAL A 156 -9.49 -0.94 -7.17
N TYR A 157 -9.64 -2.24 -6.91
CA TYR A 157 -10.87 -2.96 -7.25
C TYR A 157 -12.08 -2.48 -6.44
N ILE A 158 -11.96 -2.34 -5.12
CA ILE A 158 -13.11 -1.88 -4.31
C ILE A 158 -13.48 -0.44 -4.65
N ALA A 159 -12.51 0.44 -4.95
CA ALA A 159 -12.77 1.81 -5.35
C ALA A 159 -13.55 1.86 -6.67
N ARG A 160 -13.13 1.10 -7.69
CA ARG A 160 -13.85 0.97 -8.97
C ARG A 160 -15.26 0.42 -8.75
N ALA A 161 -15.41 -0.64 -7.96
CA ALA A 161 -16.71 -1.26 -7.69
C ALA A 161 -17.66 -0.28 -6.97
N LEU A 162 -17.17 0.51 -6.01
CA LEU A 162 -17.96 1.54 -5.35
C LEU A 162 -18.35 2.67 -6.31
N ALA A 163 -17.45 3.09 -7.21
CA ALA A 163 -17.74 4.10 -8.23
C ALA A 163 -18.79 3.62 -9.23
N ALA A 164 -18.70 2.36 -9.67
CA ALA A 164 -19.72 1.71 -10.52
C ALA A 164 -21.09 1.63 -9.83
N ASN A 165 -21.15 1.66 -8.50
CA ASN A 165 -22.38 1.79 -7.72
C ASN A 165 -22.80 3.26 -7.48
N GLY A 166 -22.33 4.19 -8.33
CA GLY A 166 -22.76 5.60 -8.36
C GLY A 166 -22.19 6.48 -7.25
N ARG A 167 -21.11 6.05 -6.59
CA ARG A 167 -20.43 6.86 -5.55
C ARG A 167 -19.27 7.64 -6.14
N ARG A 168 -19.09 8.88 -5.69
CA ARG A 168 -17.88 9.66 -5.99
C ARG A 168 -16.77 9.21 -5.07
N ILE A 169 -15.73 8.60 -5.63
CA ILE A 169 -14.62 8.03 -4.88
C ILE A 169 -13.34 8.82 -5.13
N ARG A 170 -12.63 9.13 -4.05
CA ARG A 170 -11.29 9.73 -4.11
C ARG A 170 -10.30 8.84 -3.38
N VAL A 171 -9.19 8.51 -4.01
CA VAL A 171 -8.10 7.73 -3.43
C VAL A 171 -6.88 8.62 -3.31
N PHE A 172 -6.40 8.81 -2.09
CA PHE A 172 -5.11 9.42 -1.83
C PHE A 172 -4.09 8.32 -1.51
N CYS A 173 -3.08 8.22 -2.37
CA CYS A 173 -1.99 7.26 -2.23
C CYS A 173 -0.65 7.87 -2.61
N ASN A 174 0.42 7.08 -2.66
CA ASN A 174 1.68 7.49 -3.29
C ASN A 174 1.51 7.57 -4.83
N CYS A 175 0.56 8.38 -5.28
CA CYS A 175 0.15 8.45 -6.67
C CYS A 175 1.28 9.02 -7.53
N ASP A 176 1.72 8.23 -8.50
CA ASP A 176 2.74 8.55 -9.49
C ASP A 176 2.14 9.23 -10.74
N LYS A 177 0.87 8.96 -11.03
CA LYS A 177 0.11 9.59 -12.12
C LYS A 177 -1.30 9.98 -11.66
N PRO A 178 -1.47 11.17 -11.04
CA PRO A 178 -2.77 11.64 -10.58
C PRO A 178 -3.76 11.82 -11.73
N GLY A 179 -5.05 11.58 -11.45
CA GLY A 179 -6.13 11.73 -12.44
C GLY A 179 -7.33 10.83 -12.18
N ASP A 180 -8.32 10.93 -13.06
CA ASP A 180 -9.53 10.12 -13.03
C ASP A 180 -9.38 8.82 -13.83
N TYR A 181 -9.76 7.71 -13.20
CA TYR A 181 -9.70 6.37 -13.75
C TYR A 181 -10.97 5.62 -13.35
N ASP A 182 -11.78 5.22 -14.33
CA ASP A 182 -12.99 4.40 -14.14
C ASP A 182 -13.96 4.98 -13.08
N GLY A 183 -14.11 6.31 -13.07
CA GLY A 183 -14.97 7.03 -12.11
C GLY A 183 -14.37 7.22 -10.72
N VAL A 184 -13.07 6.94 -10.55
CA VAL A 184 -12.32 7.15 -9.30
C VAL A 184 -11.19 8.15 -9.54
N TYR A 185 -11.14 9.21 -8.74
CA TYR A 185 -10.01 10.14 -8.76
C TYR A 185 -8.88 9.62 -7.88
N TYR A 186 -7.66 9.59 -8.42
CA TYR A 186 -6.43 9.27 -7.68
C TYR A 186 -5.57 10.52 -7.52
N GLY A 187 -5.21 10.84 -6.27
CA GLY A 187 -4.37 11.97 -5.89
C GLY A 187 -3.21 11.56 -4.99
N ASN A 188 -2.24 12.45 -4.82
CA ASN A 188 -1.07 12.17 -3.98
C ASN A 188 -1.40 12.33 -2.48
N LEU A 189 -0.71 11.62 -1.60
CA LEU A 189 -0.87 11.72 -0.14
C LEU A 189 -0.77 13.16 0.38
N ILE A 190 0.05 13.99 -0.25
CA ILE A 190 0.20 15.39 0.17
C ILE A 190 -1.08 16.18 -0.10
N ASP A 191 -1.77 15.86 -1.18
CA ASP A 191 -3.03 16.50 -1.57
C ASP A 191 -4.17 16.13 -0.61
N PHE A 192 -4.08 15.00 0.09
CA PHE A 192 -5.04 14.62 1.13
C PHE A 192 -5.07 15.65 2.27
N HIS A 193 -3.91 16.13 2.70
CA HIS A 193 -3.82 17.09 3.79
C HIS A 193 -4.44 18.44 3.42
N ILE A 194 -4.38 18.82 2.15
CA ILE A 194 -5.08 20.00 1.61
C ILE A 194 -6.58 19.73 1.55
N TYR A 195 -6.96 18.60 0.94
CA TYR A 195 -8.36 18.21 0.74
C TYR A 195 -9.15 18.17 2.05
N ARG A 196 -8.59 17.51 3.09
CA ARG A 196 -9.27 17.34 4.40
C ARG A 196 -9.49 18.64 5.17
N GLN A 197 -8.76 19.71 4.86
CA GLN A 197 -8.94 21.02 5.49
C GLN A 197 -10.12 21.77 4.87
N GLN A 198 -10.29 21.60 3.57
CA GLN A 198 -11.28 22.29 2.73
C GLN A 198 -12.62 21.55 2.69
N HIS A 199 -12.62 20.23 2.91
CA HIS A 199 -13.79 19.37 2.75
C HIS A 199 -14.15 18.64 4.05
N SER A 200 -15.45 18.56 4.36
CA SER A 200 -15.96 17.53 5.26
C SER A 200 -15.89 16.17 4.56
N LEU A 201 -15.53 15.11 5.28
CA LEU A 201 -15.42 13.76 4.76
C LEU A 201 -16.66 12.95 5.18
N PRO A 202 -17.64 12.67 4.31
CA PRO A 202 -18.81 11.87 4.70
C PRO A 202 -18.38 10.47 5.18
N VAL A 203 -17.50 9.83 4.41
CA VAL A 203 -16.89 8.56 4.77
C VAL A 203 -15.40 8.64 4.48
N PHE A 204 -14.59 8.40 5.50
CA PHE A 204 -13.15 8.30 5.40
C PHE A 204 -12.70 6.88 5.72
N ILE A 205 -11.97 6.25 4.80
CA ILE A 205 -11.45 4.90 4.93
C ILE A 205 -9.93 4.96 4.81
N SER A 206 -9.23 4.71 5.92
CA SER A 206 -7.77 4.54 5.87
C SER A 206 -7.46 3.06 5.68
N SER A 207 -6.76 2.72 4.60
CA SER A 207 -6.23 1.37 4.37
C SER A 207 -4.86 1.24 5.03
N ARG A 208 -4.72 0.25 5.93
CA ARG A 208 -3.49 -0.16 6.64
C ARG A 208 -2.89 0.84 7.63
N SER A 209 -3.06 2.14 7.40
CA SER A 209 -2.38 3.19 8.17
C SER A 209 -3.28 3.79 9.24
N VAL A 210 -2.73 3.99 10.43
CA VAL A 210 -3.38 4.79 11.49
C VAL A 210 -3.04 6.28 11.44
N ARG A 211 -2.03 6.66 10.64
CA ARG A 211 -1.47 8.01 10.58
C ARG A 211 -2.52 9.11 10.38
N PRO A 212 -3.53 8.98 9.49
CA PRO A 212 -4.54 10.04 9.33
C PRO A 212 -5.35 10.31 10.59
N PHE A 213 -5.49 9.33 11.49
CA PHE A 213 -6.27 9.47 12.73
C PHE A 213 -5.51 10.14 13.87
N LYS A 214 -4.20 10.38 13.73
CA LYS A 214 -3.38 11.10 14.71
C LYS A 214 -3.72 12.59 14.81
N THR A 215 -4.40 13.12 13.81
CA THR A 215 -4.81 14.53 13.72
C THR A 215 -6.33 14.61 13.56
N ALA A 216 -6.91 15.76 13.93
CA ALA A 216 -8.35 15.95 13.83
C ALA A 216 -8.84 15.84 12.36
N LEU A 217 -9.83 14.99 12.12
CA LEU A 217 -10.49 14.82 10.82
C LEU A 217 -11.94 15.29 10.91
N LYS A 218 -12.36 16.15 9.97
CA LYS A 218 -13.78 16.55 9.78
C LYS A 218 -14.58 15.42 9.10
N ALA A 219 -14.49 14.21 9.64
CA ALA A 219 -15.08 13.01 9.06
C ALA A 219 -16.33 12.56 9.82
N GLN A 220 -17.44 12.33 9.12
CA GLN A 220 -18.67 11.80 9.74
C GLN A 220 -18.49 10.33 10.10
N THR A 221 -17.89 9.52 9.22
CA THR A 221 -17.57 8.10 9.48
C THR A 221 -16.11 7.81 9.20
N ARG A 222 -15.43 7.15 10.14
CA ARG A 222 -13.99 6.85 10.13
C ARG A 222 -13.79 5.35 10.18
N ILE A 223 -13.27 4.76 9.11
CA ILE A 223 -13.06 3.32 8.98
C ILE A 223 -11.57 3.05 8.84
N LEU A 224 -11.05 2.11 9.60
CA LEU A 224 -9.72 1.53 9.37
C LEU A 224 -9.91 0.19 8.66
N TRP A 225 -9.42 0.06 7.43
CA TRP A 225 -9.44 -1.18 6.68
C TRP A 225 -8.07 -1.87 6.79
N ILE A 226 -8.04 -3.03 7.43
CA ILE A 226 -6.80 -3.71 7.81
C ILE A 226 -6.46 -4.83 6.81
N HIS A 227 -5.22 -4.86 6.35
CA HIS A 227 -4.73 -5.91 5.45
C HIS A 227 -3.62 -6.76 6.07
N ASP A 228 -2.96 -6.23 7.09
CA ASP A 228 -1.77 -6.83 7.66
C ASP A 228 -2.05 -7.54 8.99
N HIS A 229 -1.05 -8.30 9.44
CA HIS A 229 -0.96 -8.78 10.81
C HIS A 229 -0.70 -7.60 11.80
N THR A 230 -0.65 -7.88 13.10
CA THR A 230 -0.56 -6.86 14.16
C THR A 230 0.81 -6.18 14.31
N ASN A 231 1.88 -6.74 13.73
CA ASN A 231 3.24 -6.18 13.84
C ASN A 231 3.74 -5.69 12.48
N VAL A 232 3.30 -4.51 12.06
CA VAL A 232 3.69 -3.89 10.80
C VAL A 232 4.04 -2.42 10.95
N LEU A 233 4.96 -1.95 10.10
CA LEU A 233 5.45 -0.57 10.07
C LEU A 233 4.32 0.46 9.88
N PHE A 234 3.24 0.10 9.18
CA PHE A 234 2.09 0.99 8.94
C PHE A 234 1.31 1.38 10.20
N LEU A 235 1.50 0.63 11.30
CA LEU A 235 0.94 0.97 12.61
C LEU A 235 1.82 1.94 13.39
N GLU A 236 3.07 2.16 12.98
CA GLU A 236 4.00 3.09 13.65
C GLU A 236 4.16 2.84 15.17
N GLY A 237 3.98 1.59 15.61
CA GLY A 237 4.01 1.20 17.04
C GLY A 237 2.77 1.60 17.83
N GLU A 238 1.75 2.16 17.17
CA GLU A 238 0.54 2.64 17.81
C GLU A 238 -0.47 1.52 18.10
N ASN A 239 -1.32 1.74 19.11
CA ASN A 239 -2.48 0.90 19.36
C ASN A 239 -3.75 1.54 18.75
N PRO A 240 -4.39 0.92 17.74
CA PRO A 240 -5.57 1.45 17.06
C PRO A 240 -6.76 1.77 17.98
N ILE A 241 -6.83 1.18 19.17
CA ILE A 241 -7.91 1.42 20.14
C ILE A 241 -7.95 2.89 20.63
N HIS A 242 -6.81 3.59 20.59
CA HIS A 242 -6.70 4.98 21.07
C HIS A 242 -7.12 6.02 20.03
N PHE A 243 -7.36 5.60 18.79
CA PHE A 243 -7.78 6.51 17.73
C PHE A 243 -9.29 6.58 17.59
N PRO A 244 -9.83 7.72 17.12
CA PRO A 244 -11.25 7.93 16.94
C PRO A 244 -11.77 7.22 15.67
N ILE A 245 -11.53 5.92 15.55
CA ILE A 245 -12.05 5.06 14.50
C ILE A 245 -13.48 4.67 14.88
N ASP A 246 -14.41 4.59 13.94
CA ASP A 246 -15.79 4.17 14.20
C ASP A 246 -15.99 2.67 13.94
N CYS A 247 -15.31 2.11 12.94
CA CYS A 247 -15.36 0.68 12.60
C CYS A 247 -14.03 0.22 12.00
N ILE A 248 -13.64 -1.03 12.28
CA ILE A 248 -12.47 -1.66 11.66
C ILE A 248 -12.97 -2.71 10.68
N PHE A 249 -12.58 -2.62 9.42
CA PHE A 249 -12.91 -3.60 8.39
C PHE A 249 -11.79 -4.64 8.36
N ALA A 250 -12.09 -5.86 8.79
CA ALA A 250 -11.16 -6.99 8.81
C ALA A 250 -11.47 -7.94 7.64
N ILE A 251 -10.45 -8.48 6.98
CA ILE A 251 -10.58 -9.30 5.77
C ILE A 251 -10.64 -10.82 6.02
N SER A 252 -10.54 -11.24 7.28
CA SER A 252 -10.75 -12.62 7.74
C SER A 252 -11.12 -12.67 9.22
N GLN A 253 -11.73 -13.78 9.62
CA GLN A 253 -12.08 -14.03 11.02
C GLN A 253 -10.81 -14.21 11.86
N TRP A 254 -9.81 -14.89 11.33
CA TRP A 254 -8.50 -15.05 11.93
C TRP A 254 -7.86 -13.69 12.22
N GLN A 255 -7.78 -12.80 11.23
CA GLN A 255 -7.21 -11.46 11.41
C GLN A 255 -7.98 -10.65 12.46
N MET A 256 -9.31 -10.71 12.44
CA MET A 256 -10.15 -10.06 13.45
C MET A 256 -9.83 -10.56 14.86
N ASN A 257 -9.72 -11.87 15.05
CA ASN A 257 -9.40 -12.48 16.36
C ASN A 257 -8.01 -12.08 16.85
N GLU A 258 -7.01 -12.11 15.96
CA GLU A 258 -5.64 -11.70 16.26
C GLU A 258 -5.57 -10.23 16.69
N TRP A 259 -6.22 -9.35 15.93
CA TRP A 259 -6.27 -7.92 16.22
C TRP A 259 -7.04 -7.61 17.51
N SER A 260 -8.19 -8.25 17.73
CA SER A 260 -8.97 -8.09 18.97
C SER A 260 -8.14 -8.48 20.19
N ARG A 261 -7.49 -9.65 20.14
CA ARG A 261 -6.68 -10.17 21.25
C ARG A 261 -5.45 -9.32 21.54
N HIS A 262 -4.75 -8.87 20.49
CA HIS A 262 -3.50 -8.12 20.61
C HIS A 262 -3.74 -6.67 21.08
N PHE A 263 -4.65 -5.96 20.41
CA PHE A 263 -4.93 -4.54 20.69
C PHE A 263 -6.04 -4.31 21.73
N LYS A 264 -6.66 -5.40 22.23
CA LYS A 264 -7.79 -5.38 23.18
C LYS A 264 -9.02 -4.65 22.63
N ILE A 265 -9.22 -4.71 21.32
CA ILE A 265 -10.35 -4.06 20.64
C ILE A 265 -11.57 -4.99 20.74
N PRO A 266 -12.72 -4.52 21.25
CA PRO A 266 -13.94 -5.33 21.33
C PRO A 266 -14.45 -5.80 19.96
N ASN A 267 -14.98 -7.02 19.88
CA ASN A 267 -15.43 -7.62 18.61
C ASN A 267 -16.51 -6.80 17.88
N ASN A 268 -17.36 -6.08 18.60
CA ASN A 268 -18.41 -5.22 18.02
C ASN A 268 -17.86 -4.00 17.25
N ARG A 269 -16.57 -3.70 17.40
CA ARG A 269 -15.87 -2.66 16.64
C ARG A 269 -15.41 -3.10 15.26
N PHE A 270 -15.45 -4.40 14.98
CA PHE A 270 -15.07 -4.96 13.70
C PHE A 270 -16.27 -5.17 12.78
N TYR A 271 -15.98 -5.12 11.49
CA TYR A 271 -16.84 -5.61 10.43
C TYR A 271 -16.03 -6.61 9.63
N LEU A 272 -16.49 -7.85 9.60
CA LEU A 272 -15.88 -8.90 8.79
C LEU A 272 -16.28 -8.69 7.32
N THR A 273 -15.29 -8.33 6.51
CA THR A 273 -15.33 -8.32 5.06
C THR A 273 -14.31 -9.32 4.53
N ARG A 274 -14.01 -9.29 3.22
CA ARG A 274 -12.98 -10.08 2.56
C ARG A 274 -12.28 -9.25 1.49
N ASN A 275 -11.14 -9.74 1.01
CA ASN A 275 -10.68 -9.39 -0.33
C ASN A 275 -11.58 -10.08 -1.38
N GLY A 276 -11.47 -9.65 -2.62
CA GLY A 276 -12.16 -10.24 -3.77
C GLY A 276 -11.24 -10.46 -4.96
N VAL A 277 -11.84 -10.80 -6.10
CA VAL A 277 -11.20 -11.05 -7.39
C VAL A 277 -12.07 -10.53 -8.51
N ASP A 278 -11.43 -10.07 -9.60
CA ASP A 278 -12.13 -9.73 -10.83
C ASP A 278 -12.39 -10.99 -11.66
N ILE A 279 -13.60 -11.54 -11.51
CA ILE A 279 -14.06 -12.75 -12.20
C ILE A 279 -14.20 -12.59 -13.73
N THR A 280 -14.12 -11.36 -14.25
CA THR A 280 -14.11 -11.12 -15.70
C THR A 280 -12.72 -11.35 -16.30
N ILE A 281 -11.67 -11.15 -15.50
CA ILE A 281 -10.27 -11.35 -15.85
C ILE A 281 -9.83 -12.78 -15.47
N PHE A 282 -10.07 -13.19 -14.23
CA PHE A 282 -9.69 -14.51 -13.72
C PHE A 282 -10.83 -15.50 -13.96
N LYS A 283 -10.64 -16.34 -14.98
CA LYS A 283 -11.62 -17.35 -15.41
C LYS A 283 -10.89 -18.58 -15.97
N PRO A 284 -11.56 -19.76 -16.02
CA PRO A 284 -10.94 -20.97 -16.53
C PRO A 284 -10.62 -20.87 -18.03
N GLY A 285 -9.53 -21.50 -18.45
CA GLY A 285 -9.14 -21.62 -19.86
C GLY A 285 -9.73 -22.87 -20.51
N GLU A 286 -9.77 -22.89 -21.85
CA GLU A 286 -10.34 -24.01 -22.61
C GLU A 286 -9.52 -25.30 -22.50
N LYS A 287 -8.19 -25.18 -22.44
CA LYS A 287 -7.26 -26.30 -22.34
C LYS A 287 -6.25 -26.06 -21.22
N ARG A 288 -6.09 -27.06 -20.37
CA ARG A 288 -5.17 -27.03 -19.22
C ARG A 288 -4.05 -28.05 -19.34
N ASN A 289 -2.95 -27.76 -18.66
CA ASN A 289 -1.89 -28.70 -18.39
C ASN A 289 -1.89 -29.03 -16.88
N LEU A 290 -2.37 -30.22 -16.50
CA LEU A 290 -2.42 -30.63 -15.09
C LEU A 290 -1.02 -30.77 -14.47
N ASN A 291 0.02 -30.97 -15.29
CA ASN A 291 1.41 -31.00 -14.86
C ASN A 291 2.03 -29.59 -14.72
N ARG A 292 1.32 -28.51 -15.06
CA ARG A 292 1.79 -27.13 -14.87
C ARG A 292 1.32 -26.58 -13.54
N PHE A 293 2.26 -26.32 -12.65
CA PHE A 293 2.03 -25.76 -11.32
C PHE A 293 2.46 -24.31 -11.26
N VAL A 294 1.81 -23.57 -10.36
CA VAL A 294 2.12 -22.15 -10.13
C VAL A 294 2.41 -21.87 -8.66
N TYR A 295 3.36 -20.98 -8.41
CA TYR A 295 3.57 -20.33 -7.11
C TYR A 295 3.45 -18.82 -7.30
N MET A 296 2.66 -18.17 -6.45
CA MET A 296 2.34 -16.75 -6.58
C MET A 296 2.40 -16.05 -5.23
N SER A 297 3.57 -15.58 -4.84
CA SER A 297 3.79 -14.90 -3.57
C SER A 297 5.24 -14.38 -3.50
N ARG A 298 5.57 -13.60 -2.47
CA ARG A 298 6.96 -13.29 -2.14
C ARG A 298 7.75 -14.58 -1.82
N PRO A 299 9.07 -14.61 -2.04
CA PRO A 299 9.88 -15.82 -1.84
C PRO A 299 9.89 -16.29 -0.38
N ASN A 300 9.84 -15.36 0.57
CA ASN A 300 9.87 -15.63 2.01
C ASN A 300 8.60 -16.27 2.58
N ARG A 301 7.64 -16.67 1.73
CA ARG A 301 6.39 -17.33 2.12
C ARG A 301 6.35 -18.79 1.67
N GLY A 302 7.47 -19.50 1.82
CA GLY A 302 7.58 -20.94 1.57
C GLY A 302 8.08 -21.35 0.19
N LEU A 303 8.62 -20.42 -0.63
CA LEU A 303 9.14 -20.79 -1.95
C LEU A 303 10.36 -21.72 -1.85
N ASP A 304 11.24 -21.50 -0.88
CA ASP A 304 12.39 -22.36 -0.62
C ASP A 304 11.97 -23.80 -0.27
N ILE A 305 10.88 -23.95 0.47
CA ILE A 305 10.29 -25.26 0.79
C ILE A 305 9.78 -25.90 -0.49
N LEU A 306 8.96 -25.19 -1.27
CA LEU A 306 8.40 -25.71 -2.52
C LEU A 306 9.50 -26.17 -3.48
N LEU A 307 10.57 -25.37 -3.65
CA LEU A 307 11.70 -25.71 -4.50
C LEU A 307 12.45 -26.96 -4.03
N ARG A 308 12.50 -27.24 -2.71
CA ARG A 308 13.07 -28.50 -2.19
C ARG A 308 12.14 -29.69 -2.38
N LEU A 309 10.83 -29.48 -2.39
CA LEU A 309 9.82 -30.53 -2.64
C LEU A 309 9.70 -30.90 -4.12
N PHE A 310 9.95 -29.94 -5.02
CA PHE A 310 9.71 -30.10 -6.45
C PHE A 310 10.45 -31.26 -7.13
N PRO A 311 11.73 -31.58 -6.81
CA PRO A 311 12.39 -32.78 -7.32
C PRO A 311 11.62 -34.07 -7.01
N HIS A 312 11.03 -34.18 -5.82
CA HIS A 312 10.25 -35.36 -5.41
C HIS A 312 8.90 -35.45 -6.15
N ILE A 313 8.33 -34.30 -6.52
CA ILE A 313 7.16 -34.25 -7.41
C ILE A 313 7.56 -34.74 -8.81
N ARG A 314 8.65 -34.21 -9.38
CA ARG A 314 9.14 -34.59 -10.72
C ARG A 314 9.58 -36.04 -10.85
N GLN A 315 10.07 -36.67 -9.78
CA GLN A 315 10.35 -38.12 -9.77
C GLN A 315 9.10 -38.96 -10.10
N ARG A 316 7.90 -38.46 -9.80
CA ARG A 316 6.63 -39.16 -10.00
C ARG A 316 5.77 -38.58 -11.12
N LEU A 317 6.07 -37.34 -11.53
CA LEU A 317 5.49 -36.61 -12.65
C LEU A 317 6.63 -36.00 -13.49
N PRO A 318 7.28 -36.78 -14.38
CA PRO A 318 8.49 -36.34 -15.08
C PRO A 318 8.34 -35.05 -15.91
N ASP A 319 7.14 -34.77 -16.40
CA ASP A 319 6.83 -33.60 -17.22
C ASP A 319 6.30 -32.40 -16.40
N ALA A 320 6.37 -32.46 -15.06
CA ALA A 320 5.88 -31.38 -14.20
C ALA A 320 6.67 -30.08 -14.37
N GLU A 321 5.96 -28.97 -14.55
CA GLU A 321 6.51 -27.62 -14.66
C GLU A 321 6.08 -26.79 -13.44
N LEU A 322 6.98 -25.99 -12.87
CA LEU A 322 6.70 -25.04 -11.80
C LEU A 322 7.00 -23.63 -12.28
N HIS A 323 5.96 -22.81 -12.40
CA HIS A 323 6.03 -21.42 -12.81
C HIS A 323 5.91 -20.50 -11.60
N ILE A 324 6.94 -19.69 -11.35
CA ILE A 324 7.06 -18.88 -10.15
C ILE A 324 6.85 -17.41 -10.51
N TYR A 325 5.77 -16.84 -10.00
CA TYR A 325 5.44 -15.42 -10.11
C TYR A 325 5.72 -14.76 -8.77
N THR A 326 6.74 -13.90 -8.73
CA THR A 326 7.21 -13.28 -7.50
C THR A 326 7.71 -11.88 -7.78
N TYR A 327 7.66 -11.04 -6.76
CA TYR A 327 8.29 -9.73 -6.71
C TYR A 327 9.15 -9.64 -5.44
N GLN A 328 10.11 -8.73 -5.46
CA GLN A 328 10.96 -8.43 -4.31
C GLN A 328 10.81 -6.96 -3.94
N LEU A 329 10.96 -6.69 -2.65
CA LEU A 329 11.11 -5.33 -2.13
C LEU A 329 12.58 -5.02 -1.90
N SER A 330 12.95 -3.74 -1.96
CA SER A 330 14.30 -3.29 -1.64
C SER A 330 14.70 -3.77 -0.23
N GLY A 331 15.80 -4.54 -0.15
CA GLY A 331 16.32 -5.10 1.11
C GLY A 331 16.02 -6.58 1.36
N ASP A 332 15.31 -7.28 0.47
CA ASP A 332 15.08 -8.72 0.58
C ASP A 332 16.41 -9.51 0.47
N ARG A 333 16.85 -10.17 1.56
CA ARG A 333 18.15 -10.88 1.65
C ARG A 333 18.16 -12.31 1.07
N LEU A 334 17.04 -12.81 0.57
CA LEU A 334 16.81 -14.24 0.26
C LEU A 334 17.22 -14.68 -1.15
N GLU A 335 17.67 -13.75 -2.00
CA GLU A 335 17.82 -13.98 -3.44
C GLU A 335 18.83 -15.08 -3.80
N ASN A 336 20.02 -15.09 -3.18
CA ASN A 336 21.08 -16.04 -3.55
C ASN A 336 20.75 -17.51 -3.28
N GLN A 337 19.91 -17.80 -2.28
CA GLN A 337 19.51 -19.18 -1.99
C GLN A 337 18.38 -19.62 -2.92
N ILE A 338 17.36 -18.77 -3.10
CA ILE A 338 16.22 -19.07 -3.97
C ILE A 338 16.69 -19.24 -5.42
N ASN A 339 17.58 -18.37 -5.91
CA ASN A 339 18.11 -18.48 -7.28
C ASN A 339 18.85 -19.80 -7.51
N ARG A 340 19.64 -20.27 -6.53
CA ARG A 340 20.30 -21.58 -6.61
C ARG A 340 19.31 -22.73 -6.60
N LEU A 341 18.31 -22.69 -5.72
CA LEU A 341 17.26 -23.72 -5.65
C LEU A 341 16.39 -23.72 -6.92
N ALA A 342 16.17 -22.58 -7.55
CA ALA A 342 15.37 -22.47 -8.77
C ALA A 342 16.11 -22.99 -10.02
N GLN A 343 17.43 -23.15 -9.97
CA GLN A 343 18.24 -23.75 -11.04
C GLN A 343 18.10 -25.28 -11.04
N GLN A 344 16.90 -25.76 -11.34
CA GLN A 344 16.59 -27.18 -11.46
C GLN A 344 15.60 -27.43 -12.61
N PRO A 345 15.57 -28.64 -13.21
CA PRO A 345 14.70 -28.94 -14.35
C PRO A 345 13.22 -28.68 -14.06
N GLY A 346 12.53 -28.07 -15.01
CA GLY A 346 11.09 -27.78 -14.93
C GLY A 346 10.72 -26.59 -14.05
N VAL A 347 11.67 -25.82 -13.51
CA VAL A 347 11.38 -24.59 -12.76
C VAL A 347 11.59 -23.37 -13.64
N TYR A 348 10.59 -22.48 -13.66
CA TYR A 348 10.59 -21.26 -14.47
C TYR A 348 10.29 -20.03 -13.62
N MET A 349 11.28 -19.16 -13.44
CA MET A 349 11.11 -17.85 -12.80
C MET A 349 10.48 -16.88 -13.79
N ARG A 350 9.23 -16.44 -13.54
CA ARG A 350 8.44 -15.57 -14.43
C ARG A 350 8.39 -14.11 -13.98
N GLY A 351 8.86 -13.81 -12.77
CA GLY A 351 8.85 -12.45 -12.21
C GLY A 351 7.43 -11.96 -11.89
N SER A 352 7.23 -10.64 -11.90
CA SER A 352 5.95 -10.00 -11.63
C SER A 352 5.24 -9.68 -12.94
N LEU A 353 3.95 -9.97 -13.04
CA LEU A 353 3.13 -9.77 -14.24
C LEU A 353 1.92 -8.87 -13.97
N PRO A 354 1.44 -8.12 -14.99
CA PRO A 354 0.10 -7.53 -14.97
C PRO A 354 -0.99 -8.58 -14.77
N LYS A 355 -2.13 -8.17 -14.21
CA LYS A 355 -3.20 -9.09 -13.80
C LYS A 355 -3.78 -9.92 -14.95
N GLU A 356 -3.99 -9.33 -16.12
CA GLU A 356 -4.51 -10.07 -17.29
C GLU A 356 -3.56 -11.18 -17.78
N THR A 357 -2.26 -10.91 -17.84
CA THR A 357 -1.26 -11.89 -18.26
C THR A 357 -1.15 -13.01 -17.23
N LEU A 358 -1.17 -12.65 -15.94
CA LEU A 358 -1.18 -13.62 -14.85
C LEU A 358 -2.43 -14.52 -14.91
N ALA A 359 -3.61 -13.94 -15.17
CA ALA A 359 -4.86 -14.69 -15.30
C ALA A 359 -4.82 -15.72 -16.45
N LYS A 360 -4.21 -15.37 -17.59
CA LYS A 360 -4.00 -16.31 -18.71
C LYS A 360 -3.09 -17.48 -18.33
N ASP A 361 -2.05 -17.22 -17.54
CA ASP A 361 -1.15 -18.28 -17.07
C ASP A 361 -1.82 -19.17 -16.01
N LEU A 362 -2.65 -18.59 -15.14
CA LEU A 362 -3.44 -19.34 -14.17
C LEU A 362 -4.52 -20.21 -14.83
N SER A 363 -5.15 -19.72 -15.89
CA SER A 363 -6.28 -20.40 -16.55
C SER A 363 -5.89 -21.71 -17.23
N VAL A 364 -4.59 -21.92 -17.48
CA VAL A 364 -4.02 -23.14 -18.06
C VAL A 364 -3.29 -24.02 -17.04
N ALA A 365 -3.09 -23.53 -15.81
CA ALA A 365 -2.41 -24.26 -14.75
C ALA A 365 -3.30 -25.37 -14.15
N GLY A 366 -2.65 -26.45 -13.70
CA GLY A 366 -3.28 -27.55 -12.99
C GLY A 366 -3.50 -27.22 -11.51
N LEU A 367 -2.47 -26.73 -10.82
CA LEU A 367 -2.51 -26.49 -9.37
C LEU A 367 -1.71 -25.25 -8.99
N MET A 368 -2.19 -24.52 -7.98
CA MET A 368 -1.36 -23.59 -7.21
C MET A 368 -0.75 -24.33 -6.02
N LEU A 369 0.56 -24.31 -5.90
CA LEU A 369 1.30 -24.96 -4.81
C LEU A 369 1.80 -23.90 -3.84
N TYR A 370 1.35 -23.97 -2.59
CA TYR A 370 1.62 -22.92 -1.61
C TYR A 370 1.90 -23.45 -0.20
N PRO A 371 3.08 -24.08 0.04
CA PRO A 371 3.49 -24.53 1.36
C PRO A 371 3.89 -23.33 2.25
N CYS A 372 2.91 -22.48 2.54
CA CYS A 372 3.10 -21.17 3.14
C CYS A 372 3.57 -21.27 4.59
N THR A 373 4.59 -20.50 4.93
CA THR A 373 5.11 -20.33 6.30
C THR A 373 4.77 -18.96 6.89
N PHE A 374 4.01 -18.16 6.16
CA PHE A 374 3.64 -16.81 6.54
C PHE A 374 2.17 -16.75 7.01
N TYR A 375 1.92 -16.00 8.08
CA TYR A 375 0.58 -15.77 8.59
C TYR A 375 -0.25 -14.92 7.63
N GLU A 376 -0.93 -15.58 6.68
CA GLU A 376 -1.83 -14.95 5.72
C GLU A 376 -3.08 -14.38 6.39
N THR A 377 -3.50 -13.20 5.94
CA THR A 377 -4.72 -12.51 6.41
C THR A 377 -5.89 -12.67 5.45
N SER A 378 -5.64 -12.78 4.14
CA SER A 378 -6.60 -13.15 3.09
C SER A 378 -5.83 -13.24 1.78
N CYS A 379 -5.37 -14.45 1.42
CA CYS A 379 -4.44 -14.64 0.31
C CYS A 379 -5.10 -14.40 -1.06
N ILE A 380 -4.94 -13.18 -1.63
CA ILE A 380 -5.52 -12.83 -2.94
C ILE A 380 -5.01 -13.74 -4.05
N ALA A 381 -3.74 -14.15 -4.02
CA ALA A 381 -3.20 -15.07 -5.03
C ALA A 381 -3.94 -16.42 -5.05
N ALA A 382 -4.32 -16.95 -3.88
CA ALA A 382 -5.11 -18.18 -3.79
C ALA A 382 -6.57 -17.95 -4.24
N ILE A 383 -7.13 -16.77 -4.03
CA ILE A 383 -8.47 -16.40 -4.55
C ILE A 383 -8.43 -16.30 -6.08
N GLU A 384 -7.39 -15.66 -6.64
CA GLU A 384 -7.15 -15.53 -8.09
C GLU A 384 -6.96 -16.89 -8.76
N ALA A 385 -6.17 -17.79 -8.16
CA ALA A 385 -6.03 -19.16 -8.65
C ALA A 385 -7.38 -19.89 -8.67
N GLN A 386 -8.16 -19.81 -7.59
CA GLN A 386 -9.48 -20.45 -7.52
C GLN A 386 -10.46 -19.89 -8.58
N ALA A 387 -10.46 -18.57 -8.81
CA ALA A 387 -11.30 -17.92 -9.82
C ALA A 387 -10.90 -18.31 -11.25
N SER A 388 -9.61 -18.55 -11.46
CA SER A 388 -9.11 -19.16 -12.69
C SER A 388 -9.36 -20.67 -12.77
N GLY A 389 -10.12 -21.29 -11.86
CA GLY A 389 -10.40 -22.74 -11.84
C GLY A 389 -9.20 -23.61 -11.50
N THR A 390 -8.21 -23.06 -10.81
CA THR A 390 -6.97 -23.73 -10.43
C THR A 390 -6.98 -24.03 -8.94
N PRO A 391 -7.19 -25.30 -8.53
CA PRO A 391 -7.20 -25.69 -7.13
C PRO A 391 -5.89 -25.36 -6.41
N VAL A 392 -5.99 -25.09 -5.11
CA VAL A 392 -4.85 -24.66 -4.29
C VAL A 392 -4.47 -25.76 -3.31
N ILE A 393 -3.20 -26.17 -3.30
CA ILE A 393 -2.64 -27.01 -2.23
C ILE A 393 -1.80 -26.11 -1.33
N ALA A 394 -2.27 -25.89 -0.10
CA ALA A 394 -1.66 -24.94 0.83
C ALA A 394 -1.44 -25.52 2.22
N SER A 395 -0.65 -24.83 3.05
CA SER A 395 -0.61 -25.11 4.50
C SER A 395 -1.89 -24.59 5.19
N THR A 396 -2.18 -25.08 6.40
CA THR A 396 -3.33 -24.62 7.22
C THR A 396 -3.11 -23.28 7.93
N LEU A 397 -2.05 -22.53 7.59
CA LEU A 397 -1.58 -21.41 8.41
C LEU A 397 -2.50 -20.18 8.29
N ALA A 398 -2.96 -19.66 9.43
CA ALA A 398 -3.75 -18.44 9.54
C ALA A 398 -5.02 -18.46 8.64
N ALA A 399 -5.32 -17.34 7.96
CA ALA A 399 -6.52 -17.20 7.14
C ALA A 399 -6.47 -17.98 5.80
N LEU A 400 -5.43 -18.77 5.53
CA LEU A 400 -5.45 -19.70 4.40
C LEU A 400 -6.59 -20.71 4.53
N SER A 401 -6.89 -21.14 5.76
CA SER A 401 -8.02 -22.02 6.06
C SER A 401 -9.41 -21.40 5.78
N GLU A 402 -9.49 -20.07 5.68
CA GLU A 402 -10.70 -19.35 5.27
C GLU A 402 -10.72 -19.08 3.75
N THR A 403 -9.53 -19.08 3.12
CA THR A 403 -9.33 -18.78 1.71
C THR A 403 -9.47 -20.03 0.83
N VAL A 404 -9.01 -21.18 1.30
CA VAL A 404 -9.11 -22.48 0.64
C VAL A 404 -9.95 -23.40 1.53
N THR A 405 -10.96 -24.05 0.95
CA THR A 405 -11.79 -25.01 1.67
C THR A 405 -11.32 -26.42 1.34
N ASP A 406 -10.83 -27.12 2.36
CA ASP A 406 -10.27 -28.46 2.24
C ASP A 406 -11.26 -29.45 1.60
N GLY A 407 -10.82 -30.17 0.57
CA GLY A 407 -11.64 -31.10 -0.20
C GLY A 407 -12.69 -30.46 -1.12
N VAL A 408 -12.78 -29.12 -1.16
CA VAL A 408 -13.79 -28.39 -1.96
C VAL A 408 -13.14 -27.52 -3.02
N SER A 409 -12.19 -26.66 -2.66
CA SER A 409 -11.50 -25.76 -3.59
C SER A 409 -9.99 -25.99 -3.66
N GLY A 410 -9.52 -27.00 -2.94
CA GLY A 410 -8.12 -27.32 -2.77
C GLY A 410 -7.91 -28.29 -1.61
N TYR A 411 -6.66 -28.46 -1.20
CA TYR A 411 -6.29 -29.21 0.01
C TYR A 411 -5.42 -28.37 0.93
N LEU A 412 -5.70 -28.50 2.22
CA LEU A 412 -4.92 -27.90 3.29
C LEU A 412 -4.09 -28.98 3.98
N ILE A 413 -2.77 -28.88 3.86
CA ILE A 413 -1.83 -29.79 4.50
C ILE A 413 -1.57 -29.28 5.93
N PRO A 414 -1.99 -30.02 6.97
CA PRO A 414 -1.74 -29.63 8.35
C PRO A 414 -0.28 -29.89 8.74
N GLY A 415 0.18 -29.17 9.77
CA GLY A 415 1.52 -29.32 10.34
C GLY A 415 2.51 -28.26 9.90
N ASP A 416 3.74 -28.36 10.39
CA ASP A 416 4.83 -27.44 10.08
C ASP A 416 5.42 -27.75 8.69
N PRO A 417 5.40 -26.79 7.74
CA PRO A 417 5.99 -26.94 6.41
C PRO A 417 7.46 -27.36 6.37
N HIS A 418 8.21 -27.20 7.46
CA HIS A 418 9.61 -27.61 7.57
C HIS A 418 9.81 -29.10 7.90
N THR A 419 8.74 -29.85 8.18
CA THR A 419 8.82 -31.26 8.59
C THR A 419 8.78 -32.23 7.42
N SER A 420 9.40 -33.41 7.60
CA SER A 420 9.32 -34.51 6.62
C SER A 420 7.91 -35.07 6.46
N GLU A 421 7.10 -35.04 7.52
CA GLU A 421 5.70 -35.45 7.48
C GLU A 421 4.88 -34.54 6.56
N PHE A 422 5.01 -33.21 6.72
CA PHE A 422 4.39 -32.25 5.82
C PHE A 422 4.86 -32.46 4.39
N ALA A 423 6.18 -32.60 4.18
CA ALA A 423 6.77 -32.82 2.87
C ALA A 423 6.16 -34.03 2.16
N HIS A 424 6.05 -35.16 2.87
CA HIS A 424 5.44 -36.37 2.32
C HIS A 424 3.97 -36.14 1.95
N ARG A 425 3.14 -35.64 2.88
CA ARG A 425 1.71 -35.38 2.63
C ARG A 425 1.49 -34.40 1.49
N PHE A 426 2.28 -33.34 1.42
CA PHE A 426 2.20 -32.34 0.36
C PHE A 426 2.49 -32.96 -1.01
N VAL A 427 3.61 -33.69 -1.13
CA VAL A 427 4.01 -34.33 -2.39
C VAL A 427 2.99 -35.40 -2.79
N GLU A 428 2.53 -36.26 -1.88
CA GLU A 428 1.46 -37.24 -2.13
C GLU A 428 0.17 -36.61 -2.64
N THR A 429 -0.28 -35.52 -2.01
CA THR A 429 -1.50 -34.81 -2.41
C THR A 429 -1.38 -34.25 -3.82
N VAL A 430 -0.24 -33.64 -4.17
CA VAL A 430 0.01 -33.12 -5.54
C VAL A 430 -0.11 -34.24 -6.57
N VAL A 431 0.59 -35.35 -6.35
CA VAL A 431 0.67 -36.43 -7.35
C VAL A 431 -0.65 -37.18 -7.48
N THR A 432 -1.36 -37.38 -6.36
CA THR A 432 -2.69 -38.00 -6.39
C THR A 432 -3.66 -37.15 -7.20
N LEU A 433 -3.70 -35.84 -6.94
CA LEU A 433 -4.60 -34.93 -7.65
C LEU A 433 -4.33 -34.82 -9.14
N VAL A 434 -3.07 -34.84 -9.55
CA VAL A 434 -2.73 -34.77 -10.99
C VAL A 434 -3.08 -36.06 -11.73
N ARG A 435 -3.19 -37.19 -11.03
CA ARG A 435 -3.51 -38.50 -11.61
C ARG A 435 -5.01 -38.83 -11.56
N ASP A 436 -5.78 -38.10 -10.75
CA ASP A 436 -7.21 -38.32 -10.56
C ASP A 436 -8.00 -37.14 -11.15
N ASP A 437 -8.37 -37.28 -12.42
CA ASP A 437 -9.08 -36.25 -13.18
C ASP A 437 -10.43 -35.89 -12.55
N GLU A 438 -11.18 -36.86 -12.02
CA GLU A 438 -12.49 -36.63 -11.42
C GLU A 438 -12.36 -35.81 -10.13
N MET A 439 -11.41 -36.19 -9.28
CA MET A 439 -11.09 -35.48 -8.05
C MET A 439 -10.63 -34.05 -8.35
N TRP A 440 -9.76 -33.86 -9.33
CA TRP A 440 -9.30 -32.54 -9.76
C TRP A 440 -10.45 -31.68 -10.29
N GLN A 441 -11.31 -32.23 -11.17
CA GLN A 441 -12.46 -31.52 -11.74
C GLN A 441 -13.43 -31.06 -10.65
N ARG A 442 -13.70 -31.92 -9.65
CA ARG A 442 -14.53 -31.56 -8.50
C ARG A 442 -13.95 -30.38 -7.72
N LEU A 443 -12.64 -30.37 -7.46
CA LEU A 443 -11.99 -29.26 -6.77
C LEU A 443 -12.00 -27.98 -7.61
N SER A 444 -11.76 -28.09 -8.92
CA SER A 444 -11.79 -26.96 -9.84
C SER A 444 -13.19 -26.32 -9.88
N TYR A 445 -14.23 -27.14 -9.97
CA TYR A 445 -15.61 -26.68 -9.91
C TYR A 445 -15.94 -26.02 -8.56
N GLY A 446 -15.56 -26.65 -7.44
CA GLY A 446 -15.78 -26.08 -6.12
C GLY A 446 -15.04 -24.75 -5.91
N ALA A 447 -13.83 -24.61 -6.44
CA ALA A 447 -13.08 -23.36 -6.46
C ALA A 447 -13.84 -22.24 -7.18
N LEU A 448 -14.33 -22.50 -8.40
CA LEU A 448 -15.07 -21.54 -9.21
C LEU A 448 -16.35 -21.05 -8.50
N GLN A 449 -17.17 -21.99 -8.03
CA GLN A 449 -18.44 -21.67 -7.35
C GLN A 449 -18.20 -20.81 -6.10
N ARG A 450 -17.15 -21.12 -5.34
CA ARG A 450 -16.81 -20.34 -4.14
C ARG A 450 -16.40 -18.91 -4.50
N THR A 451 -15.62 -18.73 -5.56
CA THR A 451 -15.18 -17.40 -5.99
C THR A 451 -16.30 -16.54 -6.52
N GLU A 452 -17.22 -17.09 -7.31
CA GLU A 452 -18.39 -16.37 -7.81
C GLU A 452 -19.31 -15.93 -6.66
N LEU A 453 -19.51 -16.78 -5.65
CA LEU A 453 -20.43 -16.49 -4.54
C LEU A 453 -19.85 -15.55 -3.48
N LEU A 454 -18.56 -15.64 -3.19
CA LEU A 454 -17.98 -15.03 -1.98
C LEU A 454 -16.95 -13.92 -2.27
N TYR A 455 -16.39 -13.88 -3.49
CA TYR A 455 -15.20 -13.09 -3.78
C TYR A 455 -15.40 -12.07 -4.93
N ASP A 456 -16.61 -11.89 -5.46
CA ASP A 456 -16.89 -10.80 -6.40
C ASP A 456 -16.84 -9.43 -5.69
N TRP A 457 -15.99 -8.54 -6.19
CA TRP A 457 -15.86 -7.17 -5.69
C TRP A 457 -17.16 -6.37 -5.75
N ASN A 458 -18.07 -6.64 -6.69
CA ASN A 458 -19.37 -5.97 -6.75
C ASN A 458 -20.27 -6.36 -5.57
N ILE A 459 -20.24 -7.63 -5.16
CA ILE A 459 -20.96 -8.11 -3.98
C ILE A 459 -20.36 -7.47 -2.72
N ILE A 460 -19.02 -7.48 -2.62
CA ILE A 460 -18.31 -6.87 -1.49
C ILE A 460 -18.62 -5.36 -1.39
N ALA A 461 -18.61 -4.63 -2.51
CA ALA A 461 -18.94 -3.21 -2.56
C ALA A 461 -20.36 -2.91 -2.08
N LYS A 462 -21.36 -3.68 -2.52
CA LYS A 462 -22.75 -3.54 -2.05
C LYS A 462 -22.84 -3.75 -0.53
N ASN A 463 -22.20 -4.79 -0.01
CA ASN A 463 -22.15 -5.06 1.43
C ASN A 463 -21.46 -3.92 2.22
N TRP A 464 -20.40 -3.34 1.65
CA TRP A 464 -19.74 -2.16 2.23
C TRP A 464 -20.68 -0.96 2.28
N LEU A 465 -21.40 -0.67 1.19
CA LEU A 465 -22.34 0.45 1.15
C LEU A 465 -23.45 0.30 2.18
N GLU A 466 -24.02 -0.88 2.34
CA GLU A 466 -25.01 -1.16 3.39
C GLU A 466 -24.44 -0.95 4.80
N LYS A 467 -23.23 -1.47 5.05
CA LYS A 467 -22.55 -1.30 6.35
C LYS A 467 -22.29 0.18 6.64
N ILE A 468 -21.78 0.92 5.66
CA ILE A 468 -21.50 2.35 5.76
C ILE A 468 -22.78 3.13 6.04
N GLN A 469 -23.88 2.83 5.33
CA GLN A 469 -25.18 3.46 5.56
C GLN A 469 -25.69 3.23 6.99
N ARG A 470 -25.51 2.03 7.55
CA ARG A 470 -25.87 1.73 8.95
C ARG A 470 -24.99 2.50 9.94
N LEU A 471 -23.70 2.70 9.64
CA LEU A 471 -22.78 3.47 10.48
C LEU A 471 -23.13 4.96 10.47
N THR A 472 -23.43 5.54 9.31
CA THR A 472 -23.82 6.95 9.18
C THR A 472 -25.19 7.22 9.81
N GLY A 473 -26.18 6.36 9.57
CA GLY A 473 -27.53 6.51 10.14
C GLY A 473 -27.56 6.48 11.67
N LYS A 474 -26.77 5.59 12.31
CA LYS A 474 -26.66 5.56 13.78
C LYS A 474 -26.11 6.85 14.38
N LYS A 475 -25.25 7.58 13.66
CA LYS A 475 -24.69 8.83 14.16
C LYS A 475 -25.69 9.98 14.08
N ASN A 476 -26.50 10.02 13.03
CA ASN A 476 -27.52 11.05 12.88
C ASN A 476 -28.64 10.96 13.92
N ASN A 477 -28.86 9.77 14.51
CA ASN A 477 -29.86 9.57 15.56
C ASN A 477 -29.32 9.82 16.99
N ASN A 478 -28.02 10.01 17.16
CA ASN A 478 -27.35 10.22 18.45
C ASN A 478 -26.83 11.66 18.64
N LEU A 479 -27.13 12.56 17.69
CA LEU A 479 -26.94 14.01 17.73
C LEU A 479 -28.30 14.65 18.01
#